data_AF-A0A962A8D8-F1
#
_entry.id   AF-A0A962A8D8-F1
#
_cell.length_a   1.000
_cell.length_b   1.000
_cell.length_c   1.000
_cell.angle_alpha   90.00
_cell.angle_beta   90.00
_cell.angle_gamma   90.00
#
_symmetry.space_group_name_H-M   'P 1'
#
loop_
_entity.id
_entity.type
_entity.pdbx_description
1 polymer ?
#
loop_
_entity_poly.entity_id
_entity_poly.type
_entity_poly.pdbx_seq_one_letter_code
_entity_poly.pdbx_strand_id
1 'polypeptide(L)'
;GTKSLFDDTTFTAIYHDFDSNDSSSGDFGDELDLSVGKSFALPDAGQPFKKLNVLLKYADYNGDGGIASREKFWLQVGVKF
;
A
#
# COMPACT_ATOMS: atom_id res chain seq x y z
N GLY A 1 -4.62 -6.11 -30.04
CA GLY A 1 -4.27 -6.97 -28.90
C GLY A 1 -5.14 -6.60 -27.73
N THR A 2 -5.79 -7.56 -27.09
CA THR A 2 -6.67 -7.35 -25.94
C THR A 2 -5.81 -7.00 -24.71
N LYS A 3 -5.89 -5.75 -24.22
CA LYS A 3 -5.26 -5.36 -22.95
C LYS A 3 -5.85 -6.19 -21.81
N SER A 4 -4.99 -6.79 -21.01
CA SER A 4 -5.39 -7.57 -19.83
C SER A 4 -5.99 -6.64 -18.79
N LEU A 5 -6.97 -7.10 -18.02
CA LEU A 5 -7.49 -6.37 -16.86
C LEU A 5 -6.40 -6.06 -15.82
N PHE A 6 -5.32 -6.85 -15.82
CA PHE A 6 -4.16 -6.72 -14.94
C PHE A 6 -3.03 -5.87 -15.51
N ASP A 7 -3.12 -5.40 -16.76
CA ASP A 7 -2.13 -4.46 -17.28
C ASP A 7 -2.12 -3.20 -16.40
N ASP A 8 -0.92 -2.76 -16.02
CA ASP A 8 -0.67 -1.60 -15.15
C ASP A 8 -1.34 -1.67 -13.76
N THR A 9 -1.71 -2.87 -13.28
CA THR A 9 -2.22 -3.10 -11.93
C THR A 9 -1.17 -3.83 -11.08
N THR A 10 -0.83 -3.28 -9.92
CA THR A 10 0.17 -3.83 -8.99
C THR A 10 -0.51 -4.23 -7.69
N PHE A 11 -0.17 -5.41 -7.18
CA PHE A 11 -0.57 -5.86 -5.85
C PHE A 11 0.68 -6.09 -5.02
N THR A 12 0.67 -5.64 -3.77
CA THR A 12 1.75 -5.86 -2.82
C THR A 12 1.17 -6.32 -1.51
N ALA A 13 1.75 -7.36 -0.92
CA ALA A 13 1.52 -7.79 0.44
C ALA A 13 2.88 -7.89 1.15
N ILE A 14 3.00 -7.30 2.34
CA ILE A 14 4.21 -7.31 3.16
C ILE A 14 3.80 -7.66 4.58
N TYR A 15 4.55 -8.56 5.20
CA TYR A 15 4.38 -8.90 6.61
C TYR A 15 5.63 -8.43 7.36
N HIS A 16 5.43 -7.73 8.47
CA HIS A 16 6.46 -7.32 9.40
C HIS A 16 6.26 -8.03 10.73
N ASP A 17 7.37 -8.49 11.31
CA ASP A 17 7.45 -9.08 12.64
C ASP A 17 8.41 -8.20 13.46
N PHE A 18 7.92 -7.60 14.54
CA PHE A 18 8.68 -6.64 15.34
C PHE A 18 9.11 -7.25 16.67
N ASP A 19 10.15 -8.08 16.63
CA ASP A 19 10.77 -8.66 17.82
C ASP A 19 11.91 -7.79 18.37
N SER A 20 12.11 -7.83 19.70
CA SER A 20 13.26 -7.20 20.33
C SER A 20 14.46 -8.13 20.38
N ASN A 21 15.62 -7.60 20.00
CA ASN A 21 16.89 -8.32 20.13
C ASN A 21 17.44 -8.35 21.57
N ASP A 22 16.77 -7.70 22.53
CA ASP A 22 17.05 -7.78 23.96
C ASP A 22 15.90 -8.52 24.66
N SER A 23 16.25 -9.68 25.23
CA SER A 23 15.35 -10.58 25.97
C SER A 23 14.55 -9.93 27.10
N SER A 24 14.89 -8.72 27.53
CA SER A 24 14.19 -7.97 28.57
C SER A 24 13.08 -7.03 28.06
N SER A 25 13.00 -6.80 26.74
CA SER A 25 12.14 -5.76 26.13
C SER A 25 10.82 -6.27 25.51
N GLY A 26 10.63 -7.59 25.40
CA GLY A 26 9.39 -8.19 24.89
C GLY A 26 9.17 -8.03 23.38
N ASP A 27 8.10 -8.65 22.90
CA ASP A 27 7.59 -8.58 21.51
C ASP A 27 6.86 -7.24 21.30
N PHE A 28 7.09 -6.57 20.16
CA PHE A 28 6.41 -5.33 19.81
C PHE A 28 5.25 -5.55 18.83
N GLY A 29 4.95 -6.78 18.45
CA GLY A 29 3.82 -7.17 17.62
C GLY A 29 4.15 -7.31 16.14
N ASP A 30 3.10 -7.42 15.32
CA ASP A 30 3.19 -7.74 13.90
C ASP A 30 2.33 -6.79 13.04
N GLU A 31 2.70 -6.62 11.77
CA GLU A 31 1.95 -5.81 10.81
C GLU A 31 1.78 -6.52 9.46
N LEU A 32 0.55 -6.52 8.95
CA LEU A 32 0.23 -6.90 7.57
C LEU A 32 -0.10 -5.65 6.75
N ASP A 33 0.75 -5.35 5.78
CA ASP A 33 0.55 -4.29 4.80
C ASP A 33 0.05 -4.85 3.48
N LEU A 34 -1.07 -4.32 2.98
CA LEU A 34 -1.64 -4.63 1.68
C LEU A 34 -1.72 -3.37 0.83
N SER A 35 -1.45 -3.49 -0.46
CA SER A 35 -1.73 -2.40 -1.41
C SER A 35 -2.12 -2.89 -2.78
N VAL A 36 -3.00 -2.11 -3.42
CA VAL A 36 -3.37 -2.27 -4.82
C VAL A 36 -3.24 -0.94 -5.53
N GLY A 37 -2.43 -0.92 -6.58
CA GLY A 37 -2.17 0.25 -7.41
C GLY A 37 -2.65 0.01 -8.83
N LYS A 38 -3.18 1.04 -9.48
CA LYS A 38 -3.51 1.01 -10.90
C LYS A 38 -3.16 2.32 -11.60
N SER A 39 -2.60 2.20 -12.80
CA SER A 39 -2.36 3.35 -13.67
C SER A 39 -3.32 3.34 -14.86
N PHE A 40 -3.83 4.51 -15.21
CA PHE A 40 -4.73 4.74 -16.33
C PHE A 40 -4.08 5.73 -17.29
N ALA A 41 -3.93 5.35 -18.55
CA ALA A 41 -3.58 6.29 -19.60
C ALA A 41 -4.76 7.22 -19.84
N LEU A 42 -4.51 8.53 -19.85
CA LEU A 42 -5.54 9.52 -20.11
C LEU A 42 -5.63 9.81 -21.62
N PRO A 43 -6.84 10.05 -22.16
CA PRO A 43 -7.00 10.45 -23.56
C PRO A 43 -6.36 11.81 -23.81
N ASP A 44 -5.84 11.99 -25.03
CA ASP A 44 -5.20 13.24 -25.43
C ASP A 44 -6.26 14.28 -25.80
N ALA A 45 -6.75 15.01 -24.79
CA ALA A 45 -7.81 16.02 -24.92
C ALA A 45 -7.28 17.45 -24.76
N GLY A 46 -5.98 17.69 -25.01
CA GLY A 46 -5.32 18.99 -24.81
C GLY A 46 -4.94 19.30 -23.35
N GLN A 47 -5.11 18.34 -22.45
CA GLN A 47 -4.68 18.42 -21.06
C GLN A 47 -3.18 18.04 -20.91
N PRO A 48 -2.45 18.65 -19.96
CA PRO A 48 -1.02 18.39 -19.77
C PRO A 48 -0.73 17.04 -19.10
N PHE A 49 -1.74 16.33 -18.59
CA PHE A 49 -1.56 15.08 -17.84
C PHE A 49 -1.77 13.86 -18.75
N LYS A 50 -0.80 12.95 -18.76
CA LYS A 50 -0.82 11.74 -19.61
C LYS A 50 -1.23 10.48 -18.88
N LYS A 51 -1.08 10.42 -17.55
CA LYS A 51 -1.48 9.26 -16.74
C LYS A 51 -2.07 9.66 -15.40
N LEU A 52 -3.09 8.91 -14.97
CA LEU A 52 -3.64 8.93 -13.61
C LEU A 52 -3.19 7.66 -12.88
N ASN A 53 -2.66 7.79 -11.67
CA ASN A 53 -2.27 6.68 -10.81
C ASN A 53 -3.14 6.71 -9.56
N VAL A 54 -3.76 5.58 -9.23
CA VAL A 54 -4.56 5.39 -8.02
C VAL A 54 -3.93 4.27 -7.21
N LEU A 55 -3.76 4.50 -5.92
CA LEU A 55 -3.19 3.52 -4.99
C LEU A 55 -4.02 3.47 -3.72
N LEU A 56 -4.47 2.27 -3.38
CA LEU A 56 -5.09 1.96 -2.10
C LEU A 56 -4.09 1.18 -1.25
N LYS A 57 -3.99 1.56 0.02
CA LYS A 57 -3.18 0.85 1.01
C LYS A 57 -3.99 0.57 2.26
N TYR A 58 -3.78 -0.60 2.84
CA TYR A 58 -4.32 -1.02 4.11
C TYR A 58 -3.18 -1.60 4.94
N ALA A 59 -3.16 -1.29 6.22
CA ALA A 59 -2.21 -1.84 7.17
C ALA A 59 -2.96 -2.24 8.44
N ASP A 60 -2.76 -3.47 8.88
CA ASP A 60 -3.28 -4.00 10.14
C ASP A 60 -2.10 -4.31 11.04
N TYR A 61 -1.95 -3.53 12.11
CA TYR A 61 -0.89 -3.70 13.09
C TYR A 61 -1.49 -4.20 14.39
N ASN A 62 -1.00 -5.35 14.84
CA ASN A 62 -1.35 -5.95 16.11
C ASN A 62 -0.21 -5.72 17.11
N GLY A 63 -0.43 -4.83 18.08
CA GLY A 63 0.61 -4.44 19.05
C GLY A 63 0.67 -5.38 20.26
N ASP A 64 1.89 -5.66 20.73
CA ASP A 64 2.16 -6.31 22.02
C ASP A 64 3.04 -5.39 22.91
N GLY A 65 3.40 -5.81 24.11
CA GLY A 65 4.31 -5.08 25.01
C GLY A 65 3.75 -3.75 25.52
N GLY A 66 2.42 -3.56 25.48
CA GLY A 66 1.76 -2.31 25.84
C GLY A 66 1.62 -1.30 24.68
N ILE A 67 2.00 -1.67 23.46
CA ILE A 67 1.69 -0.92 22.25
C ILE A 67 0.25 -1.25 21.83
N ALA A 68 -0.55 -0.23 21.51
CA ALA A 68 -1.91 -0.42 21.03
C ALA A 68 -1.94 -0.83 19.54
N SER A 69 -2.78 -1.82 19.21
CA SER A 69 -3.11 -2.23 17.84
C SER A 69 -3.76 -1.09 17.04
N ARG A 70 -3.50 -1.05 15.73
CA ARG A 70 -3.96 0.02 14.83
C ARG A 70 -4.23 -0.49 13.44
N GLU A 71 -5.36 -0.08 12.90
CA GLU A 71 -5.67 -0.23 11.49
C GLU A 71 -5.51 1.12 10.78
N LYS A 72 -4.94 1.10 9.58
CA LYS A 72 -4.71 2.31 8.77
C LYS A 72 -5.13 2.05 7.33
N PHE A 73 -5.83 3.03 6.75
CA PHE A 73 -6.25 3.00 5.35
C PHE A 73 -5.85 4.29 4.64
N TRP A 74 -5.28 4.16 3.44
CA TRP A 74 -4.88 5.30 2.61
C TRP A 74 -5.39 5.19 1.19
N LEU A 75 -5.85 6.33 0.67
CA LEU A 75 -6.08 6.56 -0.75
C LEU A 75 -5.06 7.58 -1.24
N GLN A 76 -4.30 7.22 -2.26
CA GLN A 76 -3.36 8.11 -2.94
C GLN A 76 -3.76 8.24 -4.40
N VAL A 77 -3.87 9.48 -4.86
CA VAL A 77 -4.14 9.83 -6.26
C VAL A 77 -3.00 10.71 -6.77
N GLY A 78 -2.43 10.34 -7.90
CA GLY A 78 -1.31 11.07 -8.51
C GLY A 78 -1.46 11.18 -10.02
N VAL A 79 -0.97 12.26 -10.60
CA VAL A 79 -0.95 12.49 -12.04
C VAL A 79 0.49 12.54 -12.55
N LYS A 80 0.73 12.03 -13.76
CA LYS A 80 1.99 12.24 -14.48
C LYS A 80 1.75 13.18 -15.66
N PHE A 81 2.64 14.16 -15.77
CA PHE A 81 2.72 15.13 -16.87
C PHE A 81 3.50 14.51 -18.03
#